data_AF-A0A6I5ERC2-F1
#
_entry.id   AF-A0A6I5ERC2-F1
#
_cell.length_a   1.000
_cell.length_b   1.000
_cell.length_c   1.000
_cell.angle_alpha   90.00
_cell.angle_beta   90.00
_cell.angle_gamma   90.00
#
_symmetry.space_group_name_H-M   'P 1'
#
loop_
_entity.id
_entity.type
_entity.pdbx_description
1 polymer ?
#
loop_
_entity_poly.entity_id
_entity_poly.type
_entity_poly.pdbx_seq_one_letter_code
_entity_poly.pdbx_strand_id
1 'polypeptide(L)'
;MSEPFVNGDVHHRACGICPSRFHAVGDFDVFERPTPECPFSKTDGHRYSEDGTPVCVHPEKVGLPAGRYKSENAPLAFRLDLPPDPSEVVPYLREVLWNAAPVLLDELISQAQKQMVERFPEMDPLTVMRRALG
;
A
#
# COMPACT_ATOMS: atom_id res chain seq x y z
N MET A 1 22.38 -4.39 5.68
CA MET A 1 21.19 -5.16 5.25
C MET A 1 20.01 -4.24 5.41
N SER A 2 19.17 -4.10 4.38
CA SER A 2 17.96 -3.27 4.47
C SER A 2 17.02 -3.87 5.51
N GLU A 3 16.40 -3.02 6.33
CA GLU A 3 15.47 -3.50 7.36
C GLU A 3 14.20 -4.10 6.72
N PRO A 4 13.63 -5.16 7.31
CA PRO A 4 12.35 -5.67 6.87
C PRO A 4 11.29 -4.58 6.87
N PHE A 5 10.44 -4.58 5.85
CA PHE A 5 9.40 -3.57 5.70
C PHE A 5 8.44 -3.58 6.89
N VAL A 6 8.11 -4.75 7.42
CA VAL A 6 7.31 -4.90 8.64
C VAL A 6 8.24 -5.24 9.81
N ASN A 7 8.53 -4.23 10.62
CA ASN A 7 9.47 -4.31 11.74
C ASN A 7 8.80 -4.47 13.13
N GLY A 8 7.50 -4.76 13.16
CA GLY A 8 6.77 -5.03 14.42
C GLY A 8 6.03 -3.84 15.01
N ASP A 9 5.93 -2.71 14.30
CA ASP A 9 4.99 -1.65 14.66
C ASP A 9 3.54 -2.17 14.58
N VAL A 10 2.76 -1.84 15.61
CA VAL A 10 1.49 -2.47 16.03
C VAL A 10 0.36 -2.39 14.99
N HIS A 11 0.59 -1.69 13.88
CA HIS A 11 -0.37 -1.41 12.83
C HIS A 11 -0.13 -2.16 11.51
N HIS A 12 1.03 -2.79 11.29
CA HIS A 12 1.29 -3.55 10.07
C HIS A 12 0.69 -4.96 10.12
N ARG A 13 -0.41 -5.16 9.38
CA ARG A 13 -1.25 -6.38 9.36
C ARG A 13 -0.67 -7.55 8.56
N ALA A 14 0.64 -7.60 8.35
CA ALA A 14 1.25 -8.64 7.52
C ALA A 14 1.02 -10.05 8.08
N CYS A 15 0.69 -10.99 7.19
CA CYS A 15 0.56 -12.41 7.52
C CYS A 15 1.90 -12.99 8.02
N GLY A 16 1.88 -14.08 8.79
CA GLY A 16 3.10 -14.71 9.32
C GLY A 16 4.13 -15.12 8.25
N ILE A 17 3.67 -15.48 7.05
CA ILE A 17 4.50 -15.86 5.89
C ILE A 17 4.73 -14.72 4.89
N CYS A 18 4.38 -13.49 5.24
CA CYS A 18 4.49 -12.36 4.31
C CYS A 18 5.97 -12.04 4.03
N PRO A 19 6.39 -11.85 2.76
CA PRO A 19 7.77 -11.49 2.44
C PRO A 19 8.19 -10.16 3.08
N SER A 20 7.27 -9.24 3.35
CA SER A 20 7.56 -7.96 4.03
C SER A 20 8.14 -8.11 5.44
N ARG A 21 8.04 -9.29 6.06
CA ARG A 21 8.63 -9.58 7.37
C ARG A 21 10.13 -9.90 7.29
N PHE A 22 10.64 -10.12 6.08
CA PHE A 22 12.02 -10.54 5.81
C PHE A 22 12.71 -9.62 4.79
N HIS A 23 11.94 -8.91 3.97
CA HIS A 23 12.41 -8.07 2.88
C HIS A 23 11.95 -6.61 3.05
N ALA A 24 12.77 -5.68 2.57
CA ALA A 24 12.43 -4.26 2.53
C ALA A 24 11.39 -3.96 1.45
N VAL A 25 10.81 -2.75 1.48
CA VAL A 25 9.95 -2.27 0.37
C VAL A 25 10.75 -2.27 -0.92
N GLY A 26 10.17 -2.80 -1.98
CA GLY A 26 10.83 -2.92 -3.29
C GLY A 26 11.68 -4.18 -3.45
N ASP A 27 11.90 -4.96 -2.39
CA ASP A 27 12.61 -6.25 -2.46
C ASP A 27 11.67 -7.46 -2.59
N PHE A 28 10.38 -7.22 -2.80
CA PHE A 28 9.37 -8.23 -3.11
C PHE A 28 8.29 -7.61 -4.01
N ASP A 29 7.59 -8.45 -4.77
CA ASP A 29 6.44 -8.05 -5.58
C ASP A 29 5.13 -8.17 -4.81
N VAL A 30 4.13 -7.41 -5.24
CA VAL A 30 2.77 -7.48 -4.70
C VAL A 30 1.81 -7.79 -5.83
N PHE A 31 1.18 -8.96 -5.78
CA PHE A 31 0.15 -9.36 -6.72
C PHE A 31 -1.23 -9.09 -6.11
N GLU A 32 -2.23 -8.86 -6.96
CA GLU A 32 -3.61 -8.61 -6.53
C GLU A 32 -4.24 -9.84 -5.85
N ARG A 33 -3.85 -11.05 -6.28
CA ARG A 33 -4.34 -12.32 -5.75
C ARG A 33 -3.35 -13.45 -6.07
N PRO A 34 -3.49 -14.63 -5.45
CA PRO A 34 -2.71 -15.80 -5.83
C PRO A 34 -2.86 -16.17 -7.30
N THR A 35 -1.74 -16.45 -7.97
CA THR A 35 -1.70 -16.93 -9.37
C THR A 35 -0.79 -18.15 -9.51
N PRO A 36 -0.87 -18.90 -10.62
CA PRO A 36 0.08 -19.97 -10.94
C PRO A 36 1.52 -19.50 -11.11
N GLU A 37 1.74 -18.21 -11.41
CA GLU A 37 3.08 -17.62 -11.57
C GLU A 37 3.86 -17.55 -10.25
N CYS A 38 3.15 -17.53 -9.11
CA CYS A 38 3.76 -17.44 -7.77
C CYS A 38 3.25 -18.55 -6.83
N PRO A 39 3.56 -19.82 -7.12
CA PRO A 39 3.09 -20.94 -6.32
C PRO A 39 3.64 -20.89 -4.89
N PHE A 40 2.97 -21.60 -3.98
CA PHE A 40 3.50 -21.83 -2.64
C PHE A 40 4.72 -22.76 -2.70
N SER A 41 5.82 -22.31 -2.08
CA SER A 41 6.99 -23.13 -1.77
C SER A 41 6.66 -24.09 -0.63
N LYS A 42 6.86 -25.39 -0.86
CA LYS A 42 6.69 -26.42 0.19
C LYS A 42 7.81 -26.40 1.24
N THR A 43 8.92 -25.72 0.94
CA THR A 43 10.10 -25.68 1.81
C THR A 43 9.89 -24.77 3.01
N ASP A 44 9.27 -23.61 2.78
CA ASP A 44 9.17 -22.53 3.76
C ASP A 44 7.76 -21.88 3.84
N GLY A 45 6.84 -22.28 2.96
CA GLY A 45 5.48 -21.74 2.92
C GLY A 45 5.37 -20.33 2.34
N HIS A 46 6.43 -19.78 1.76
CA HIS A 46 6.41 -18.50 1.04
C HIS A 46 5.97 -18.67 -0.41
N ARG A 47 5.76 -17.55 -1.11
CA ARG A 47 5.46 -17.53 -2.56
C ARG A 47 6.59 -16.84 -3.29
N TYR A 48 6.97 -17.44 -4.42
CA TYR A 48 8.02 -16.92 -5.29
C TYR A 48 7.57 -16.98 -6.73
N SER A 49 7.92 -15.99 -7.54
CA SER A 49 7.83 -16.10 -9.00
C SER A 49 8.90 -17.03 -9.55
N GLU A 50 8.85 -17.30 -10.86
CA GLU A 50 9.77 -18.21 -11.56
C GLU A 50 11.26 -17.82 -11.41
N ASP A 51 11.55 -16.53 -11.30
CA ASP A 51 12.90 -15.98 -11.08
C ASP A 51 13.34 -16.02 -9.59
N GLY A 52 12.50 -16.54 -8.70
CA GLY A 52 12.77 -16.58 -7.26
C GLY A 52 12.43 -15.29 -6.51
N THR A 53 11.79 -14.29 -7.15
CA THR A 53 11.37 -13.06 -6.47
C THR A 53 10.26 -13.37 -5.45
N PRO A 54 10.38 -12.95 -4.17
CA PRO A 54 9.33 -13.14 -3.18
C PRO A 54 8.07 -12.36 -3.54
N VAL A 55 6.88 -12.96 -3.32
CA VAL A 55 5.60 -12.36 -3.71
C VAL A 55 4.62 -12.30 -2.54
N CYS A 56 4.09 -11.11 -2.26
CA CYS A 56 2.88 -10.93 -1.46
C CYS A 56 1.66 -10.99 -2.38
N VAL A 57 0.57 -11.60 -1.92
CA VAL A 57 -0.70 -11.70 -2.67
C VAL A 57 -1.87 -11.02 -1.95
N HIS A 58 -1.56 -10.19 -0.94
CA HIS A 58 -2.51 -9.47 -0.11
C HIS A 58 -2.12 -7.99 -0.02
N PRO A 59 -2.40 -7.20 -1.08
CA PRO A 59 -2.09 -5.76 -1.13
C PRO A 59 -2.61 -5.01 0.12
N GLU A 60 -3.81 -5.35 0.58
CA GLU A 60 -4.50 -4.73 1.71
C GLU A 60 -3.85 -5.05 3.06
N LYS A 61 -3.10 -6.15 3.17
CA LYS A 61 -2.38 -6.52 4.40
C LYS A 61 -1.03 -5.84 4.51
N VAL A 62 -0.37 -5.65 3.37
CA VAL A 62 0.94 -5.01 3.28
C VAL A 62 0.85 -3.49 3.07
N GLY A 63 -0.33 -3.00 2.69
CA GLY A 63 -0.61 -1.58 2.47
C GLY A 63 0.05 -1.00 1.22
N LEU A 64 0.42 -1.84 0.26
CA LEU A 64 1.02 -1.44 -1.01
C LEU A 64 0.06 -1.78 -2.15
N PRO A 65 0.00 -0.98 -3.23
CA PRO A 65 -0.63 -1.41 -4.48
C PRO A 65 -0.10 -2.75 -4.98
N ALA A 66 -0.85 -3.40 -5.86
CA ALA A 66 -0.26 -4.44 -6.69
C ALA A 66 0.80 -3.82 -7.63
N GLY A 67 1.98 -4.44 -7.70
CA GLY A 67 3.10 -3.97 -8.50
C GLY A 67 4.28 -4.96 -8.47
N ARG A 68 4.99 -5.02 -9.58
CA ARG A 68 6.22 -5.81 -9.77
C ARG A 68 7.45 -5.00 -9.36
N TYR A 69 7.51 -4.65 -8.08
CA TYR A 69 8.49 -3.72 -7.54
C TYR A 69 9.92 -4.26 -7.63
N LYS A 70 10.11 -5.56 -7.40
CA LYS A 70 11.44 -6.17 -7.44
C LYS A 70 11.73 -6.73 -8.82
N SER A 71 10.81 -7.50 -9.41
CA SER A 71 11.08 -8.19 -10.67
C SER A 71 11.20 -7.23 -11.86
N GLU A 72 10.48 -6.10 -11.83
CA GLU A 72 10.44 -5.13 -12.93
C GLU A 72 10.93 -3.73 -12.55
N ASN A 73 11.42 -3.53 -11.31
CA ASN A 73 11.73 -2.20 -10.77
C ASN A 73 10.55 -1.21 -10.92
N ALA A 74 9.32 -1.70 -10.77
CA ALA A 74 8.14 -0.85 -10.86
C ALA A 74 8.20 0.26 -9.79
N PRO A 75 7.84 1.51 -10.11
CA PRO A 75 7.84 2.57 -9.13
C PRO A 75 6.76 2.32 -8.08
N LEU A 76 7.04 2.71 -6.83
CA LEU A 76 6.06 2.71 -5.78
C LEU A 76 5.12 3.91 -5.94
N ALA A 77 4.14 3.78 -6.84
CA ALA A 77 3.16 4.81 -7.15
C ALA A 77 1.76 4.36 -6.76
N PHE A 78 1.14 5.05 -5.80
CA PHE A 78 -0.29 4.96 -5.53
C PHE A 78 -0.97 6.20 -6.12
N ARG A 79 -2.03 6.00 -6.91
CA ARG A 79 -2.83 7.10 -7.42
C ARG A 79 -4.11 7.21 -6.59
N LEU A 80 -4.21 8.30 -5.84
CA LEU A 80 -5.42 8.68 -5.14
C LEU A 80 -6.43 9.24 -6.15
N ASP A 81 -7.72 8.96 -5.97
CA ASP A 81 -8.78 9.56 -6.78
C ASP A 81 -9.97 9.90 -5.88
N LEU A 82 -10.09 11.18 -5.54
CA LEU A 82 -11.16 11.63 -4.65
C LEU A 82 -12.52 11.38 -5.30
N PRO A 83 -13.50 10.84 -4.54
CA PRO A 83 -14.85 10.65 -5.04
C PRO A 83 -15.44 12.01 -5.45
N PRO A 84 -16.31 12.05 -6.48
CA PRO A 84 -16.88 13.31 -6.97
C PRO A 84 -17.88 13.94 -5.99
N ASP A 85 -18.42 13.17 -5.05
CA ASP A 85 -19.30 13.67 -3.99
C ASP A 85 -18.47 14.15 -2.79
N PRO A 86 -18.55 15.45 -2.41
CA PRO A 86 -17.83 15.98 -1.25
C PRO A 86 -18.08 15.23 0.06
N SER A 87 -19.27 14.65 0.23
CA SER A 87 -19.64 13.90 1.44
C SER A 87 -18.88 12.58 1.60
N GLU A 88 -18.41 12.00 0.48
CA GLU A 88 -17.67 10.74 0.43
C GLU A 88 -16.16 10.92 0.61
N VAL A 89 -15.65 12.16 0.51
CA VAL A 89 -14.21 12.46 0.59
C VAL A 89 -13.59 12.03 1.92
N VAL A 90 -14.25 12.32 3.05
CA VAL A 90 -13.72 11.96 4.39
C VAL A 90 -13.72 10.44 4.61
N PRO A 91 -14.83 9.69 4.37
CA PRO A 91 -14.83 8.24 4.42
C PRO A 91 -13.75 7.61 3.54
N TYR A 92 -13.62 8.06 2.30
CA TYR A 92 -12.62 7.57 1.36
C TYR A 92 -11.19 7.80 1.85
N LEU A 93 -10.86 9.03 2.26
CA LEU A 93 -9.52 9.35 2.76
C LEU A 93 -9.17 8.56 4.01
N ARG A 94 -10.14 8.34 4.91
CA ARG A 94 -9.92 7.48 6.06
C ARG A 94 -9.55 6.07 5.63
N GLU A 95 -10.30 5.47 4.71
CA GLU A 95 -10.04 4.11 4.23
C GLU A 95 -8.66 4.01 3.56
N VAL A 96 -8.33 4.92 2.65
CA VAL A 96 -7.07 4.90 1.91
C VAL A 96 -5.88 5.09 2.85
N LEU A 97 -5.90 6.11 3.71
CA LEU A 97 -4.76 6.45 4.55
C LEU A 97 -4.52 5.43 5.67
N TRP A 98 -5.58 4.83 6.23
CA TRP A 98 -5.44 3.82 7.28
C TRP A 98 -4.94 2.46 6.77
N ASN A 99 -5.16 2.16 5.48
CA ASN A 99 -4.69 0.91 4.89
C ASN A 99 -3.39 1.08 4.11
N ALA A 100 -2.91 2.31 3.91
CA ALA A 100 -1.65 2.57 3.23
C ALA A 100 -0.44 2.22 4.10
N ALA A 101 0.60 1.71 3.45
CA ALA A 101 1.93 1.61 4.00
C ALA A 101 2.45 3.01 4.41
N PRO A 102 3.18 3.15 5.53
CA PRO A 102 3.71 4.44 5.97
C PRO A 102 4.56 5.17 4.92
N VAL A 103 5.32 4.43 4.11
CA VAL A 103 6.14 4.98 3.02
C VAL A 103 5.32 5.68 1.93
N LEU A 104 4.01 5.41 1.83
CA LEU A 104 3.11 6.05 0.86
C LEU A 104 2.39 7.28 1.43
N LEU A 105 2.39 7.49 2.75
CA LEU A 105 1.51 8.48 3.39
C LEU A 105 1.80 9.92 2.94
N ASP A 106 3.06 10.31 2.84
CA ASP A 106 3.43 11.67 2.44
C ASP A 106 2.91 12.01 1.02
N GLU A 107 3.09 11.07 0.09
CA GLU A 107 2.61 11.21 -1.29
C GLU A 107 1.07 11.22 -1.36
N LEU A 108 0.41 10.33 -0.61
CA LEU A 108 -1.06 10.29 -0.56
C LEU A 108 -1.67 11.57 0.02
N ILE A 109 -1.06 12.11 1.09
CA ILE A 109 -1.49 13.37 1.71
C ILE A 109 -1.32 14.53 0.70
N SER A 110 -0.18 14.58 0.01
CA SER A 110 0.09 15.57 -1.04
C SER A 110 -0.94 15.51 -2.18
N GLN A 111 -1.24 14.31 -2.69
CA GLN A 111 -2.25 14.10 -3.73
C GLN A 111 -3.66 14.50 -3.26
N ALA A 112 -4.03 14.13 -2.03
CA ALA A 112 -5.32 14.49 -1.45
C ALA A 112 -5.50 16.01 -1.35
N GLN A 113 -4.49 16.71 -0.84
CA GLN A 113 -4.50 18.18 -0.75
C GLN A 113 -4.65 18.84 -2.12
N LYS A 114 -3.87 18.39 -3.11
CA LYS A 114 -3.94 18.90 -4.48
C LYS A 114 -5.33 18.70 -5.09
N GLN A 115 -5.88 17.49 -5.00
CA GLN A 115 -7.19 17.20 -5.58
C GLN A 115 -8.34 17.93 -4.87
N MET A 116 -8.26 18.12 -3.54
CA MET A 116 -9.26 18.93 -2.82
C MET A 116 -9.27 20.37 -3.31
N VAL A 117 -8.09 21.00 -3.46
CA VAL A 117 -7.98 22.39 -3.96
C VAL A 117 -8.51 22.50 -5.40
N GLU A 118 -8.25 21.51 -6.25
CA GLU A 118 -8.67 21.52 -7.65
C GLU A 118 -10.17 21.22 -7.83
N ARG A 119 -10.75 20.31 -7.03
CA ARG A 119 -12.11 19.78 -7.25
C ARG A 119 -13.16 20.36 -6.29
N PHE A 120 -12.76 20.79 -5.10
CA PHE A 120 -13.66 21.20 -4.02
C PHE A 120 -13.18 22.49 -3.34
N PRO A 121 -13.22 23.65 -4.05
CA PRO A 121 -12.68 24.91 -3.55
C PRO A 121 -13.34 25.40 -2.25
N GLU A 122 -14.56 24.96 -1.94
CA GLU A 122 -15.28 25.25 -0.70
C GLU A 122 -14.86 24.40 0.50
N MET A 123 -14.10 23.31 0.30
CA MET A 123 -13.62 22.46 1.38
C MET A 123 -12.29 23.00 1.94
N ASP A 124 -12.18 23.11 3.26
CA ASP A 124 -10.88 23.36 3.93
C ASP A 124 -10.08 22.05 4.04
N PRO A 125 -8.95 21.89 3.32
CA PRO A 125 -8.17 20.65 3.33
C PRO A 125 -7.71 20.25 4.74
N LEU A 126 -7.36 21.21 5.60
CA LEU A 126 -6.89 20.90 6.95
C LEU A 126 -8.01 20.32 7.82
N THR A 127 -9.21 20.88 7.76
CA THR A 127 -10.38 20.34 8.45
C THR A 127 -10.74 18.94 7.96
N VAL A 128 -10.69 18.71 6.64
CA VAL A 128 -10.97 17.40 6.04
C VAL A 128 -9.96 16.35 6.51
N MET A 129 -8.66 16.66 6.44
CA MET A 129 -7.59 15.74 6.85
C MET A 129 -7.67 15.39 8.34
N ARG A 130 -7.94 16.39 9.21
CA ARG A 130 -8.17 16.13 10.64
C ARG A 130 -9.32 15.15 10.86
N ARG A 131 -10.45 15.32 10.17
CA ARG A 131 -11.60 14.40 10.27
C ARG A 131 -11.28 13.00 9.75
N ALA A 132 -10.50 12.88 8.68
CA ALA A 132 -10.13 11.60 8.10
C ALA A 132 -9.21 10.79 9.03
N LEU A 133 -8.23 11.46 9.65
CA LEU A 133 -7.21 10.81 10.49
C LEU A 133 -7.66 10.57 11.94
N GLY A 134 -8.63 11.34 12.45
CA GLY A 134 -9.17 11.21 13.82
C GLY A 134 -8.51 12.16 14.80
#